data_AF-A0A0F9BIF6-F1
#
_entry.id   AF-A0A0F9BIF6-F1
#
_cell.length_a   1.000
_cell.length_b   1.000
_cell.length_c   1.000
_cell.angle_alpha   90.00
_cell.angle_beta   90.00
_cell.angle_gamma   90.00
#
_symmetry.space_group_name_H-M   'P 1'
#
loop_
_entity.id
_entity.type
_entity.pdbx_description
1 polymer ?
#
loop_
_entity_poly.entity_id
_entity_poly.type
_entity_poly.pdbx_seq_one_letter_code
_entity_poly.pdbx_strand_id
1 'polypeptide(L)'
;ILHPNYGDAGICWEPFERFNRASSRGRIVIPLYSKDLRIAVVSALADLRWQVAKEKAQHYWMEEGITGKYYQWFSDNKLRGDVRDLFIRDYILWIAKESQGTQKLDKEVRGIFWRNIPFPKAIRDNLKNRGFVYNELYKKDTNITMSDGY
;
A
#
# COMPACT_ATOMS: atom_id res chain seq x y z
N ILE A 1 -18.01 -4.73 -6.50
CA ILE A 1 -18.67 -5.40 -7.64
C ILE A 1 -18.14 -6.81 -7.70
N LEU A 2 -19.01 -7.82 -7.75
CA LEU A 2 -18.60 -9.20 -7.99
C LEU A 2 -18.68 -9.47 -9.48
N HIS A 3 -17.58 -9.89 -10.06
CA HIS A 3 -17.53 -10.24 -11.48
C HIS A 3 -17.62 -11.76 -11.62
N PRO A 4 -18.50 -12.31 -12.48
CA PRO A 4 -18.69 -13.75 -12.61
C PRO A 4 -17.55 -14.41 -13.40
N ASN A 5 -16.33 -14.34 -12.86
CA ASN A 5 -15.12 -14.94 -13.41
C ASN A 5 -14.33 -15.69 -12.34
N TYR A 6 -13.43 -16.55 -12.82
CA TYR A 6 -12.40 -17.18 -12.01
C TYR A 6 -11.13 -16.33 -12.06
N GLY A 7 -10.51 -16.06 -10.92
CA GLY A 7 -9.25 -15.30 -10.86
C GLY A 7 -8.82 -14.92 -9.44
N ASP A 8 -7.55 -14.58 -9.29
CA ASP A 8 -6.94 -14.36 -7.97
C ASP A 8 -6.65 -12.88 -7.68
N ALA A 9 -6.86 -12.01 -8.66
CA ALA A 9 -6.63 -10.58 -8.54
C ALA A 9 -7.94 -9.81 -8.68
N GLY A 10 -8.25 -8.99 -7.67
CA GLY A 10 -9.20 -7.90 -7.79
C GLY A 10 -8.53 -6.62 -8.26
N ILE A 11 -9.33 -5.72 -8.82
CA ILE A 11 -8.88 -4.43 -9.38
C ILE A 11 -9.74 -3.27 -8.84
N CYS A 12 -9.20 -2.06 -8.91
CA CYS A 12 -9.98 -0.85 -8.76
C CYS A 12 -10.67 -0.53 -10.09
N TRP A 13 -12.01 -0.45 -10.02
CA TRP A 13 -12.84 -0.05 -11.15
C TRP A 13 -12.93 1.46 -11.26
N GLU A 14 -13.08 2.14 -10.12
CA GLU A 14 -13.18 3.58 -10.08
C GLU A 14 -12.69 4.10 -8.71
N PRO A 15 -11.68 4.98 -8.68
CA PRO A 15 -11.13 5.48 -7.41
C PRO A 15 -12.09 6.41 -6.68
N PHE A 16 -12.78 7.29 -7.40
CA PHE A 16 -13.87 8.13 -6.91
C PHE A 16 -14.70 8.63 -8.08
N GLU A 17 -15.94 9.05 -7.81
CA GLU A 17 -16.82 9.61 -8.84
C GLU A 17 -16.27 10.94 -9.38
N ARG A 18 -16.29 11.09 -10.70
CA ARG A 18 -15.69 12.24 -11.43
C ARG A 18 -16.10 13.60 -10.87
N PHE A 19 -17.36 13.74 -10.46
CA PHE A 19 -17.94 15.00 -9.98
C PHE A 19 -17.86 15.17 -8.45
N ASN A 20 -17.61 14.09 -7.69
CA ASN A 20 -17.55 14.12 -6.24
C ASN A 20 -16.26 13.47 -5.73
N ARG A 21 -15.14 14.12 -5.98
CA ARG A 21 -13.80 13.59 -5.63
C ARG A 21 -13.53 13.56 -4.12
N ALA A 22 -14.20 14.42 -3.35
CA ALA A 22 -13.93 14.59 -1.93
C ALA A 22 -14.63 13.55 -1.04
N SER A 23 -15.86 13.17 -1.37
CA SER A 23 -16.69 12.30 -0.52
C SER A 23 -17.16 11.00 -1.18
N SER A 24 -16.96 10.84 -2.49
CA SER A 24 -17.32 9.60 -3.18
C SER A 24 -16.51 8.42 -2.65
N ARG A 25 -17.17 7.27 -2.60
CA ARG A 25 -16.54 5.98 -2.30
C ARG A 25 -15.92 5.40 -3.58
N GLY A 26 -14.75 4.77 -3.43
CA GLY A 26 -14.15 3.99 -4.51
C GLY A 26 -14.91 2.69 -4.75
N ARG A 27 -14.84 2.18 -5.98
CA ARG A 27 -15.45 0.92 -6.42
C ARG A 27 -14.35 -0.07 -6.78
N ILE A 28 -14.40 -1.22 -6.15
CA ILE A 28 -13.51 -2.35 -6.47
C ILE A 28 -14.29 -3.49 -7.12
N VAL A 29 -13.60 -4.21 -8.00
CA VAL A 29 -14.10 -5.42 -8.64
C VAL A 29 -13.29 -6.60 -8.11
N ILE A 30 -14.01 -7.62 -7.64
CA ILE A 30 -13.44 -8.85 -7.12
C ILE A 30 -14.04 -10.02 -7.93
N PRO A 31 -13.22 -10.99 -8.35
CA PRO A 31 -13.72 -12.20 -9.01
C PRO A 31 -14.61 -13.01 -8.09
N LEU A 32 -15.72 -13.53 -8.63
CA LEU A 32 -16.70 -14.33 -7.89
C LEU A 32 -16.09 -15.67 -7.45
N TYR A 33 -15.23 -16.26 -8.28
CA TYR A 33 -14.57 -17.53 -7.99
C TYR A 33 -13.05 -17.30 -7.83
N SER A 34 -12.65 -16.77 -6.67
CA SER A 34 -11.24 -16.59 -6.34
C SER A 34 -10.63 -17.79 -5.62
N LYS A 35 -9.40 -18.17 -5.94
CA LYS A 35 -8.68 -19.21 -5.20
C LYS A 35 -8.35 -18.78 -3.77
N ASP A 36 -7.87 -17.55 -3.59
CA ASP A 36 -7.70 -16.92 -2.28
C ASP A 36 -8.37 -15.54 -2.28
N LEU A 37 -9.54 -15.48 -1.65
CA LEU A 37 -10.33 -14.26 -1.54
C LEU A 37 -9.55 -13.13 -0.85
N ARG A 38 -8.69 -13.45 0.12
CA ARG A 38 -7.93 -12.42 0.84
C ARG A 38 -6.96 -11.74 -0.10
N ILE A 39 -6.26 -12.49 -0.94
CA ILE A 39 -5.32 -11.92 -1.92
C ILE A 39 -6.08 -11.06 -2.93
N ALA A 40 -7.22 -11.54 -3.44
CA ALA A 40 -8.03 -10.79 -4.40
C ALA A 40 -8.56 -9.45 -3.83
N VAL A 41 -9.00 -9.46 -2.57
CA VAL A 41 -9.43 -8.23 -1.87
C VAL A 41 -8.25 -7.30 -1.64
N VAL A 42 -7.12 -7.82 -1.16
CA VAL A 42 -5.93 -7.01 -0.87
C VAL A 42 -5.36 -6.40 -2.14
N SER A 43 -5.34 -7.13 -3.26
CA SER A 43 -4.88 -6.60 -4.55
C SER A 43 -5.79 -5.47 -5.05
N ALA A 44 -7.11 -5.63 -4.92
CA ALA A 44 -8.07 -4.59 -5.29
C ALA A 44 -7.90 -3.32 -4.44
N LEU A 45 -7.65 -3.48 -3.14
CA LEU A 45 -7.40 -2.36 -2.24
C LEU A 45 -6.05 -1.67 -2.51
N ALA A 46 -5.03 -2.45 -2.86
CA ALA A 46 -3.73 -1.92 -3.27
C ALA A 46 -3.87 -1.05 -4.52
N ASP A 47 -4.58 -1.57 -5.52
CA ASP A 47 -4.85 -0.88 -6.77
C ASP A 47 -5.67 0.39 -6.54
N LEU A 48 -6.73 0.31 -5.73
CA LEU A 48 -7.55 1.46 -5.35
C LEU A 48 -6.68 2.55 -4.70
N ARG A 49 -5.81 2.16 -3.77
CA ARG A 49 -4.93 3.11 -3.09
C ARG A 49 -3.95 3.78 -4.05
N TRP A 50 -3.38 3.02 -4.99
CA TRP A 50 -2.50 3.57 -6.02
C TRP A 50 -3.22 4.58 -6.90
N GLN A 51 -4.38 4.21 -7.44
CA GLN A 51 -5.17 5.07 -8.32
C GLN A 51 -5.64 6.34 -7.59
N VAL A 52 -6.16 6.22 -6.38
CA VAL A 52 -6.58 7.39 -5.57
C VAL A 52 -5.41 8.33 -5.31
N ALA A 53 -4.24 7.80 -4.94
CA ALA A 53 -3.06 8.63 -4.68
C ALA A 53 -2.57 9.32 -5.96
N LYS A 54 -2.50 8.58 -7.07
CA LYS A 54 -2.09 9.11 -8.37
C LYS A 54 -3.03 10.21 -8.87
N GLU A 55 -4.34 9.98 -8.79
CA GLU A 55 -5.32 10.98 -9.24
C GLU A 55 -5.37 12.22 -8.34
N LYS A 56 -5.16 12.07 -7.03
CA LYS A 56 -5.06 13.22 -6.10
C LYS A 56 -3.81 14.06 -6.35
N ALA A 57 -2.68 13.42 -6.65
CA ALA A 57 -1.43 14.12 -6.95
C ALA A 57 -1.38 14.72 -8.36
N GLN A 58 -2.28 14.30 -9.26
CA GLN A 58 -2.37 14.76 -10.65
C GLN A 58 -1.01 14.73 -11.35
N HIS A 59 -0.47 15.88 -11.76
CA HIS A 59 0.81 15.99 -12.46
C HIS A 59 2.02 15.64 -11.58
N TYR A 60 1.89 15.80 -10.26
CA TYR A 60 2.98 15.60 -9.29
C TYR A 60 3.08 14.17 -8.75
N TRP A 61 2.35 13.21 -9.35
CA TRP A 61 2.27 11.83 -8.84
C TRP A 61 3.61 11.08 -8.81
N MET A 62 4.61 11.53 -9.59
CA MET A 62 5.97 10.99 -9.61
C MET A 62 6.91 11.64 -8.59
N GLU A 63 6.52 12.77 -8.00
CA GLU A 63 7.38 13.57 -7.12
C GLU A 63 6.93 13.48 -5.66
N GLU A 64 5.62 13.56 -5.42
CA GLU A 64 5.06 13.66 -4.09
C GLU A 64 4.26 12.42 -3.65
N GLY A 65 4.06 12.33 -2.33
CA GLY A 65 3.23 11.31 -1.71
C GLY A 65 3.83 9.90 -1.79
N ILE A 66 2.96 8.91 -1.66
CA ILE A 66 3.37 7.51 -1.69
C ILE A 66 3.77 7.05 -3.09
N THR A 67 3.05 7.50 -4.11
CA THR A 67 3.31 7.14 -5.50
C THR A 67 4.62 7.72 -5.98
N GLY A 68 4.93 8.97 -5.60
CA GLY A 68 6.18 9.63 -5.99
C GLY A 68 7.39 8.95 -5.34
N LYS A 69 7.35 8.75 -4.02
CA LYS A 69 8.44 8.06 -3.29
C LYS A 69 8.67 6.63 -3.82
N TYR A 70 7.60 5.91 -4.11
CA TYR A 70 7.72 4.55 -4.66
C TYR A 70 8.23 4.57 -6.10
N TYR A 71 7.80 5.55 -6.92
CA TYR A 71 8.29 5.73 -8.28
C TYR A 71 9.78 6.08 -8.32
N GLN A 72 10.24 6.98 -7.44
CA GLN A 72 11.66 7.30 -7.28
C GLN A 72 12.48 6.05 -6.95
N TRP A 73 12.07 5.28 -5.93
CA TRP A 73 12.70 4.00 -5.61
C TRP A 73 12.73 3.04 -6.80
N PHE A 74 11.62 2.91 -7.54
CA PHE A 74 11.53 2.04 -8.71
C PHE A 74 12.53 2.47 -9.81
N SER A 75 12.62 3.77 -10.07
CA SER A 75 13.50 4.36 -11.07
C SER A 75 14.98 4.24 -10.69
N ASP A 76 15.31 4.53 -9.43
CA ASP A 76 16.68 4.48 -8.91
C ASP A 76 17.25 3.06 -8.98
N ASN A 77 16.40 2.05 -8.71
CA ASN A 77 16.75 0.64 -8.84
C ASN A 77 16.69 0.11 -10.27
N LYS A 78 16.36 0.96 -11.27
CA LYS A 78 16.28 0.63 -12.70
C LYS A 78 15.40 -0.60 -12.97
N LEU A 79 14.32 -0.73 -12.21
CA LEU A 79 13.41 -1.86 -12.33
C LEU A 79 12.65 -1.79 -13.66
N ARG A 80 12.29 -2.96 -14.20
CA ARG A 80 11.54 -3.08 -15.46
C ARG A 80 10.11 -3.52 -15.19
N GLY A 81 9.18 -3.08 -16.03
CA GLY A 81 7.77 -3.41 -15.95
C GLY A 81 6.91 -2.26 -15.46
N ASP A 82 5.67 -2.55 -15.08
CA ASP A 82 4.74 -1.55 -14.57
C ASP A 82 4.96 -1.31 -13.07
N VAL A 83 5.23 -0.05 -12.71
CA VAL A 83 5.41 0.40 -11.33
C VAL A 83 4.19 0.09 -10.47
N ARG A 84 2.98 0.24 -11.04
CA ARG A 84 1.72 -0.08 -10.36
C ARG A 84 1.64 -1.56 -10.01
N ASP A 85 1.99 -2.43 -10.93
CA ASP A 85 1.92 -3.88 -10.70
C ASP A 85 2.90 -4.31 -9.61
N LEU A 86 4.10 -3.72 -9.59
CA LEU A 86 5.07 -3.97 -8.53
C LEU A 86 4.57 -3.45 -7.18
N PHE A 87 4.00 -2.24 -7.15
CA PHE A 87 3.39 -1.69 -5.94
C PHE A 87 2.30 -2.59 -5.37
N ILE A 88 1.43 -3.13 -6.23
CA ILE A 88 0.36 -4.06 -5.82
C ILE A 88 0.96 -5.33 -5.21
N ARG A 89 2.00 -5.91 -5.81
CA ARG A 89 2.68 -7.11 -5.29
C ARG A 89 3.32 -6.85 -3.93
N ASP A 90 4.02 -5.74 -3.78
CA ASP A 90 4.63 -5.34 -2.51
C ASP A 90 3.56 -5.06 -1.45
N TYR A 91 2.45 -4.44 -1.83
CA TYR A 91 1.34 -4.20 -0.92
C TYR A 91 0.72 -5.52 -0.41
N ILE A 92 0.60 -6.53 -1.26
CA ILE A 92 0.16 -7.87 -0.84
C ILE A 92 1.13 -8.45 0.18
N LEU A 93 2.45 -8.35 -0.05
CA LEU A 93 3.45 -8.79 0.91
C LEU A 93 3.41 -7.99 2.22
N TRP A 94 3.14 -6.68 2.14
CA TRP A 94 2.97 -5.80 3.29
C TRP A 94 1.86 -6.31 4.20
N ILE A 95 0.68 -6.54 3.64
CA ILE A 95 -0.48 -6.98 4.42
C ILE A 95 -0.35 -8.44 4.85
N ALA A 96 0.14 -9.34 3.98
CA ALA A 96 0.11 -10.78 4.27
C ALA A 96 1.31 -11.28 5.09
N LYS A 97 2.48 -10.62 5.01
CA LYS A 97 3.73 -11.10 5.60
C LYS A 97 4.30 -10.11 6.62
N GLU A 98 4.44 -8.85 6.23
CA GLU A 98 5.09 -7.85 7.08
C GLU A 98 4.21 -7.49 8.30
N SER A 99 2.89 -7.51 8.16
CA SER A 99 1.95 -7.37 9.28
C SER A 99 2.13 -8.46 10.36
N GLN A 100 2.68 -9.62 9.99
CA GLN A 100 2.98 -10.75 10.88
C GLN A 100 4.44 -10.75 11.36
N GLY A 101 5.25 -9.77 10.94
CA GLY A 101 6.67 -9.64 11.26
C GLY A 101 7.60 -10.47 10.38
N THR A 102 7.10 -11.04 9.28
CA THR A 102 7.97 -11.73 8.31
C THR A 102 8.50 -10.72 7.31
N GLN A 103 9.82 -10.48 7.34
CA GLN A 103 10.50 -9.53 6.46
C GLN A 103 10.60 -10.12 5.04
N LYS A 104 9.85 -9.57 4.09
CA LYS A 104 9.86 -9.95 2.67
C LYS A 104 10.07 -8.79 1.72
N LEU A 105 9.76 -7.57 2.16
CA LEU A 105 9.95 -6.37 1.34
C LEU A 105 11.40 -5.91 1.34
N ASP A 106 11.74 -5.14 0.31
CA ASP A 106 12.95 -4.33 0.31
C ASP A 106 12.96 -3.35 1.50
N LYS A 107 14.17 -3.02 1.97
CA LYS A 107 14.36 -2.11 3.12
C LYS A 107 13.74 -0.74 2.88
N GLU A 108 13.89 -0.19 1.68
CA GLU A 108 13.40 1.15 1.35
C GLU A 108 11.88 1.14 1.18
N VAL A 109 11.35 0.16 0.44
CA VAL A 109 9.88 -0.02 0.28
C VAL A 109 9.19 -0.17 1.63
N ARG A 110 9.77 -0.96 2.55
CA ARG A 110 9.26 -1.08 3.92
C ARG A 110 9.20 0.27 4.63
N GLY A 111 10.25 1.09 4.49
CA GLY A 111 10.27 2.45 5.07
C GLY A 111 9.18 3.35 4.47
N ILE A 112 9.00 3.30 3.14
CA ILE A 112 7.94 4.05 2.45
C ILE A 112 6.57 3.61 2.96
N PHE A 113 6.30 2.31 3.05
CA PHE A 113 5.02 1.78 3.48
C PHE A 113 4.75 2.02 4.95
N TRP A 114 5.76 1.88 5.82
CA TRP A 114 5.61 2.17 7.25
C TRP A 114 5.12 3.60 7.50
N ARG A 115 5.65 4.58 6.75
CA ARG A 115 5.30 6.00 6.91
C ARG A 115 3.98 6.40 6.22
N ASN A 116 3.73 5.89 5.01
CA ASN A 116 2.57 6.33 4.20
C ASN A 116 1.35 5.39 4.32
N ILE A 117 1.54 4.16 4.80
CA ILE A 117 0.51 3.13 5.01
C ILE A 117 0.74 2.49 6.39
N PRO A 118 0.66 3.29 7.48
CA PRO A 118 0.94 2.79 8.81
C PRO A 118 -0.05 1.69 9.19
N PHE A 119 0.46 0.64 9.82
CA PHE A 119 -0.40 -0.36 10.44
C PHE A 119 -1.14 0.23 11.65
N PRO A 120 -2.30 -0.34 12.01
CA PRO A 120 -2.97 -0.04 13.28
C PRO A 120 -2.03 -0.21 14.48
N LYS A 121 -2.22 0.60 15.52
CA LYS A 121 -1.38 0.61 16.73
C LYS A 121 -1.17 -0.79 17.31
N ALA A 122 -2.22 -1.59 17.40
CA ALA A 122 -2.16 -2.97 17.89
C ALA A 122 -1.17 -3.85 17.11
N ILE A 123 -1.11 -3.71 15.77
CA ILE A 123 -0.17 -4.46 14.95
C ILE A 123 1.25 -3.92 15.15
N ARG A 124 1.43 -2.60 15.16
CA ARG A 124 2.75 -1.98 15.39
C ARG A 124 3.36 -2.36 16.74
N ASP A 125 2.54 -2.40 17.78
CA ASP A 125 2.94 -2.81 19.12
C ASP A 125 3.38 -4.29 19.18
N ASN A 126 2.78 -5.14 18.35
CA ASN A 126 3.26 -6.52 18.20
C ASN A 126 4.56 -6.59 17.39
N LEU A 127 4.67 -5.79 16.33
CA LEU A 127 5.83 -5.79 15.43
C LEU A 127 7.10 -5.27 16.11
N LYS A 128 7.02 -4.32 17.05
CA LYS A 128 8.20 -3.82 17.79
C LYS A 128 8.97 -4.93 18.51
N ASN A 129 8.26 -6.01 18.88
CA ASN A 129 8.84 -7.17 19.56
C ASN A 129 9.37 -8.24 18.58
N ARG A 130 9.07 -8.13 17.28
CA ARG A 130 9.39 -9.15 16.25
C ARG A 130 10.66 -8.84 15.45
N GLY A 131 11.72 -8.46 16.15
CA GLY A 131 13.05 -8.25 15.58
C GLY A 131 13.48 -6.78 15.50
N PHE A 132 14.77 -6.59 15.23
CA PHE A 132 15.43 -5.28 15.35
C PHE A 132 14.88 -4.23 14.37
N VAL A 133 14.59 -4.63 13.12
CA VAL A 133 14.16 -3.73 12.03
C VAL A 133 12.87 -2.97 12.39
N TYR A 134 11.84 -3.67 12.87
CA TYR A 134 10.57 -3.04 13.23
C TYR A 134 10.65 -2.21 14.51
N ASN A 135 11.52 -2.60 15.44
CA ASN A 135 11.78 -1.81 16.65
C ASN A 135 12.41 -0.46 16.30
N GLU A 136 13.39 -0.43 15.39
CA GLU A 136 13.97 0.82 14.91
C GLU A 136 12.94 1.72 14.20
N LEU A 137 12.11 1.15 13.32
CA LEU A 137 11.05 1.90 12.64
C LEU A 137 10.02 2.47 13.64
N TYR A 138 9.66 1.68 14.66
CA TYR A 138 8.76 2.12 15.72
C TYR A 138 9.34 3.27 16.53
N LYS A 139 10.61 3.17 16.95
CA LYS A 139 11.31 4.23 17.70
C LYS A 139 11.44 5.53 16.90
N LYS A 140 11.78 5.42 15.60
CA LYS A 140 11.85 6.59 14.73
C LYS A 140 10.49 7.29 14.63
N ASP A 141 9.42 6.52 14.49
CA ASP A 141 8.05 7.06 14.41
C ASP A 141 7.61 7.72 15.73
N THR A 142 7.93 7.13 16.88
CA THR A 142 7.65 7.76 18.18
C THR A 142 8.42 9.06 18.37
N ASN A 143 9.68 9.11 17.94
CA ASN A 143 10.50 10.31 18.07
C ASN A 143 9.96 11.46 17.21
N ILE A 144 9.48 11.17 15.99
CA ILE A 144 8.84 12.15 15.11
C ILE A 144 7.54 12.66 15.74
N THR A 145 6.73 11.76 16.30
CA THR A 145 5.47 12.14 16.96
C THR A 145 5.74 13.04 18.18
N MET A 146 6.79 12.75 18.95
CA MET A 146 7.22 13.56 20.09
C MET A 146 7.77 14.93 19.66
N SER A 147 8.45 15.02 18.50
CA SER A 147 8.95 16.30 17.97
C SER A 147 7.86 17.15 17.35
N ASP A 148 6.83 16.54 16.76
CA ASP A 148 5.71 17.23 16.12
C ASP A 148 4.67 17.78 17.12
N GLY A 149 4.86 17.57 18.42
CA GLY A 149 4.21 18.34 19.49
C GLY A 149 2.68 18.30 19.48
N TYR A 150 2.10 17.16 19.86
CA TYR A 150 0.74 17.06 20.42
C TYR A 150 0.75 16.20 21.67
#